data_AF-Q1GSW6-F1
#
_entry.id   AF-Q1GSW6-F1
#
_cell.length_a   1.000
_cell.length_b   1.000
_cell.length_c   1.000
_cell.angle_alpha   90.00
_cell.angle_beta   90.00
_cell.angle_gamma   90.00
#
_symmetry.space_group_name_H-M   'P 1'
#
loop_
_entity.id
_entity.type
_entity.pdbx_description
1 polymer ?
#
loop_
_entity_poly.entity_id
_entity_poly.type
_entity_poly.pdbx_seq_one_letter_code
_entity_poly.pdbx_strand_id
1 'polypeptide(L)'
;MTRTILRSAMAAAIGIVVAFGLIWLAQYAGSEIAPAEYDPATGEILIPIGSTIALVVGWFIATFAGSWLAMRISGGTGAGWVVAGAVIGAALYTAIDFADTWWMMVLGVTVPLAAVWLAQRAASIIAE
;
A
#
# COMPACT_ATOMS: atom_id res chain seq x y z
N MET A 1 14.55 13.66 23.18
CA MET A 1 13.40 12.73 23.05
C MET A 1 12.29 13.30 22.18
N THR A 2 11.77 14.50 22.45
CA THR A 2 10.68 15.11 21.67
C THR A 2 11.04 15.37 20.21
N ARG A 3 12.27 15.85 19.95
CA ARG A 3 12.77 16.10 18.58
C ARG A 3 12.90 14.82 17.74
N THR A 4 13.22 13.69 18.38
CA THR A 4 13.31 12.37 17.73
C THR A 4 11.93 11.78 17.43
N ILE A 5 10.97 11.93 18.34
CA ILE A 5 9.58 11.52 18.12
C ILE A 5 8.94 12.34 16.98
N LEU A 6 9.11 13.66 17.00
CA LEU A 6 8.58 14.54 15.95
C LEU A 6 9.16 14.18 14.57
N ARG A 7 10.47 13.94 14.49
CA ARG A 7 11.12 13.48 13.26
C ARG A 7 10.53 12.17 12.76
N SER A 8 10.29 11.21 13.64
CA SER A 8 9.69 9.91 13.28
C SER A 8 8.24 10.05 12.81
N ALA A 9 7.45 10.90 13.47
CA ALA A 9 6.07 11.19 13.07
C ALA A 9 6.00 11.86 11.70
N MET A 10 6.85 12.86 11.45
CA MET A 10 6.95 13.51 10.13
C MET A 10 7.42 12.53 9.05
N ALA A 11 8.38 11.67 9.37
CA ALA A 11 8.84 10.64 8.45
C ALA A 11 7.72 9.67 8.06
N ALA A 12 6.91 9.23 9.03
CA ALA A 12 5.74 8.39 8.77
C ALA A 12 4.71 9.12 7.90
N ALA A 13 4.41 10.40 8.21
CA ALA A 13 3.49 11.20 7.41
C ALA A 13 3.95 11.33 5.94
N ILE A 14 5.24 11.63 5.71
CA ILE A 14 5.82 11.69 4.36
C ILE A 14 5.72 10.33 3.67
N GLY A 15 6.05 9.24 4.38
CA GLY A 15 5.94 7.88 3.85
C GLY A 15 4.51 7.51 3.47
N ILE A 16 3.51 7.91 4.27
CA ILE A 16 2.09 7.71 3.97
C ILE A 16 1.69 8.48 2.72
N VAL A 17 2.05 9.76 2.60
CA VAL A 17 1.74 10.57 1.41
C VAL A 17 2.31 9.91 0.15
N VAL A 18 3.56 9.45 0.20
CA VAL A 18 4.19 8.75 -0.93
C VAL A 18 3.49 7.43 -1.23
N ALA A 19 3.19 6.62 -0.20
CA ALA A 19 2.49 5.36 -0.39
C ALA A 19 1.11 5.56 -1.05
N PHE A 20 0.32 6.51 -0.56
CA PHE A 20 -1.02 6.76 -1.09
C PHE A 20 -0.98 7.37 -2.50
N GLY A 21 0.01 8.22 -2.79
CA GLY A 21 0.26 8.68 -4.16
C GLY A 21 0.57 7.54 -5.12
N LEU A 22 1.35 6.55 -4.69
CA LEU A 22 1.67 5.36 -5.48
C LEU A 22 0.48 4.41 -5.63
N ILE A 23 -0.34 4.23 -4.60
CA ILE A 23 -1.59 3.46 -4.69
C ILE A 23 -2.52 4.13 -5.72
N TRP A 24 -2.68 5.45 -5.63
CA TRP A 24 -3.51 6.19 -6.57
C TRP A 24 -3.02 6.03 -8.02
N LEU A 25 -1.71 6.15 -8.24
CA LEU A 25 -1.10 5.95 -9.56
C LEU A 25 -1.31 4.52 -10.09
N ALA A 26 -1.15 3.51 -9.23
CA ALA A 26 -1.36 2.12 -9.61
C ALA A 26 -2.82 1.83 -9.97
N GLN A 27 -3.77 2.37 -9.20
CA GLN A 27 -5.19 2.23 -9.51
C GLN A 27 -5.58 2.94 -10.80
N TYR A 28 -5.07 4.15 -11.02
CA TYR A 28 -5.28 4.89 -12.27
C TYR A 28 -4.75 4.12 -13.47
N ALA A 29 -3.51 3.62 -13.40
CA ALA A 29 -2.93 2.80 -14.46
C ALA A 29 -3.76 1.52 -14.69
N GLY A 30 -4.22 0.88 -13.62
CA GLY A 30 -5.08 -0.30 -13.68
C GLY A 30 -6.41 -0.04 -14.38
N SER A 31 -7.06 1.09 -14.09
CA SER A 31 -8.35 1.45 -14.70
C SER A 31 -8.23 1.84 -16.17
N GLU A 32 -7.10 2.41 -16.59
CA GLU A 32 -6.86 2.75 -18.00
C GLU A 32 -6.56 1.50 -18.84
N ILE A 33 -5.82 0.54 -18.29
CA ILE A 33 -5.46 -0.70 -19.00
C ILE A 33 -6.63 -1.68 -19.03
N ALA A 34 -7.37 -1.77 -17.93
CA ALA A 34 -8.45 -2.74 -17.75
C ALA A 34 -9.67 -2.03 -17.10
N PRO A 35 -10.43 -1.26 -17.90
CA PRO A 35 -11.56 -0.49 -17.41
C PRO A 35 -12.69 -1.40 -16.93
N ALA A 36 -13.39 -0.96 -15.89
CA ALA A 36 -14.57 -1.67 -15.41
C ALA A 36 -15.70 -1.66 -16.45
N GLU A 37 -16.38 -2.78 -16.60
CA GLU A 37 -17.49 -2.94 -17.54
C GLU A 37 -18.78 -3.14 -16.76
N TYR A 38 -19.84 -2.44 -17.19
CA TYR A 38 -21.17 -2.62 -16.61
C TYR A 38 -21.90 -3.73 -17.38
N ASP A 39 -22.36 -4.77 -16.66
CA ASP A 39 -23.19 -5.82 -17.23
C ASP A 39 -24.68 -5.41 -17.12
N PRO A 40 -25.35 -5.09 -18.24
CA PRO A 40 -26.76 -4.71 -18.23
C PRO A 40 -27.72 -5.86 -17.91
N ALA A 41 -27.28 -7.13 -17.99
CA ALA A 41 -28.12 -8.29 -17.70
C ALA A 41 -28.24 -8.57 -16.19
N THR A 42 -27.17 -8.33 -15.43
CA THR A 42 -27.10 -8.57 -13.99
C THR A 42 -27.18 -7.27 -13.17
N GLY A 43 -26.88 -6.13 -13.79
CA GLY A 43 -26.75 -4.83 -13.12
C GLY A 43 -25.44 -4.68 -12.34
N GLU A 44 -24.48 -5.57 -12.55
CA GLU A 44 -23.22 -5.62 -11.83
C GLU A 44 -22.11 -4.85 -12.55
N ILE A 45 -21.16 -4.33 -11.76
CA ILE A 45 -19.90 -3.78 -12.29
C ILE A 45 -18.87 -4.90 -12.27
N LEU A 46 -18.48 -5.36 -13.45
CA LEU A 46 -17.43 -6.35 -13.61
C LEU A 46 -16.07 -5.66 -13.47
N ILE A 47 -15.34 -6.00 -12.41
CA ILE A 47 -13.97 -5.53 -12.19
C ILE A 47 -13.02 -6.49 -12.91
N PRO A 48 -12.26 -6.03 -13.91
CA PRO A 48 -11.35 -6.90 -14.64
C PRO A 48 -10.22 -7.43 -13.77
N ILE A 49 -9.72 -8.61 -14.10
CA ILE A 49 -8.55 -9.20 -13.42
C ILE A 49 -7.33 -8.26 -13.50
N GLY A 50 -7.18 -7.52 -14.62
CA GLY A 50 -6.07 -6.59 -14.82
C GLY A 50 -6.02 -5.47 -13.77
N SER A 51 -7.15 -4.85 -13.44
CA SER A 51 -7.21 -3.79 -12.43
C SER A 51 -7.00 -4.35 -11.02
N THR A 52 -7.46 -5.57 -10.75
CA THR A 52 -7.19 -6.27 -9.48
C THR A 52 -5.70 -6.59 -9.30
N ILE A 53 -5.00 -7.02 -10.36
CA ILE A 53 -3.54 -7.23 -10.30
C ILE A 53 -2.83 -5.90 -10.05
N ALA A 54 -3.21 -4.83 -10.75
CA ALA A 54 -2.63 -3.50 -10.58
C ALA A 54 -2.83 -3.00 -9.14
N LEU A 55 -3.99 -3.26 -8.53
CA LEU A 55 -4.28 -2.93 -7.13
C LEU A 55 -3.32 -3.66 -6.17
N VAL A 56 -3.17 -4.98 -6.29
CA VAL A 56 -2.29 -5.78 -5.42
C VAL A 56 -0.82 -5.38 -5.57
N VAL A 57 -0.37 -5.17 -6.81
CA VAL A 57 0.99 -4.66 -7.11
C VAL A 57 1.17 -3.25 -6.53
N GLY A 58 0.16 -2.40 -6.65
CA GLY A 58 0.11 -1.06 -6.07
C GLY A 58 0.32 -1.08 -4.56
N TRP A 59 -0.39 -1.95 -3.84
CA TRP A 59 -0.22 -2.13 -2.40
C TRP A 59 1.21 -2.51 -2.02
N PHE A 60 1.82 -3.43 -2.77
CA PHE A 60 3.19 -3.84 -2.54
C PHE A 60 4.17 -2.67 -2.74
N ILE A 61 4.14 -2.03 -3.91
CA ILE A 61 5.08 -0.96 -4.29
C ILE A 61 4.93 0.23 -3.35
N ALA A 62 3.69 0.64 -3.08
CA ALA A 62 3.39 1.75 -2.18
C ALA A 62 3.88 1.49 -0.76
N THR A 63 3.58 0.32 -0.21
CA THR A 63 4.02 -0.04 1.14
C THR A 63 5.53 -0.10 1.21
N PHE A 64 6.18 -0.74 0.23
CA PHE A 64 7.65 -0.85 0.20
C PHE A 64 8.29 0.55 0.15
N ALA A 65 7.93 1.37 -0.84
CA ALA A 65 8.56 2.66 -1.07
C ALA A 65 8.28 3.65 0.07
N GLY A 66 7.02 3.75 0.51
CA GLY A 66 6.63 4.63 1.60
C GLY A 66 7.28 4.23 2.93
N SER A 67 7.30 2.94 3.24
CA SER A 67 7.90 2.44 4.47
C SER A 67 9.43 2.59 4.45
N TRP A 68 10.08 2.24 3.35
CA TRP A 68 11.52 2.41 3.18
C TRP A 68 11.94 3.88 3.36
N LEU A 69 11.23 4.80 2.70
CA LEU A 69 11.50 6.23 2.81
C LEU A 69 11.31 6.73 4.26
N ALA A 70 10.21 6.33 4.93
CA ALA A 70 9.96 6.69 6.31
C ALA A 70 11.07 6.18 7.25
N MET A 71 11.58 4.97 7.04
CA MET A 71 12.70 4.42 7.81
C MET A 71 14.00 5.21 7.59
N ARG A 72 14.27 5.61 6.34
CA ARG A 72 15.46 6.42 6.00
C ARG A 72 15.40 7.80 6.64
N ILE A 73 14.25 8.46 6.62
CA ILE A 73 14.09 9.79 7.21
C ILE A 73 14.14 9.72 8.74
N SER A 74 13.49 8.72 9.35
CA SER A 74 13.42 8.59 10.82
C SER A 74 14.71 8.04 11.46
N GLY A 75 15.48 7.23 10.74
CA GLY A 75 16.65 6.52 11.28
C GLY A 75 16.29 5.29 12.12
N GLY A 76 15.04 4.81 12.03
CA GLY A 76 14.56 3.62 12.73
C GLY A 76 13.46 2.89 11.95
N THR A 77 13.07 1.70 12.41
CA THR A 77 12.09 0.85 11.71
C THR A 77 10.64 1.21 11.99
N GLY A 78 10.37 1.85 13.13
CA GLY A 78 9.00 2.12 13.61
C GLY A 78 8.16 2.96 12.66
N ALA A 79 8.73 4.02 12.06
CA ALA A 79 8.00 4.89 11.15
C ALA A 79 7.48 4.14 9.90
N GLY A 80 8.24 3.18 9.39
CA GLY A 80 7.80 2.39 8.25
C GLY A 80 6.70 1.38 8.59
N TRP A 81 6.67 0.83 9.81
CA TRP A 81 5.53 0.02 10.24
C TRP A 81 4.24 0.83 10.36
N VAL A 82 4.33 2.12 10.70
CA VAL A 82 3.16 3.02 10.70
C VAL A 82 2.62 3.21 9.27
N VAL A 83 3.50 3.39 8.28
CA VAL A 83 3.11 3.46 6.86
C VAL A 83 2.43 2.17 6.44
N ALA A 84 3.01 1.01 6.76
CA ALA A 84 2.41 -0.29 6.45
C ALA A 84 1.03 -0.47 7.09
N GLY A 85 0.85 -0.07 8.34
CA GLY A 85 -0.46 -0.10 9.00
C GLY A 85 -1.50 0.77 8.29
N ALA A 86 -1.11 1.97 7.83
CA ALA A 86 -1.99 2.83 7.05
C ALA A 86 -2.38 2.20 5.70
N VAL A 87 -1.43 1.57 5.00
CA VAL A 87 -1.71 0.88 3.73
C VAL A 87 -2.57 -0.35 3.94
N ILE A 88 -2.36 -1.14 5.00
CA ILE A 88 -3.24 -2.28 5.36
C ILE A 88 -4.66 -1.78 5.60
N GLY A 89 -4.83 -0.69 6.34
CA GLY A 89 -6.14 -0.07 6.56
C GLY A 89 -6.83 0.31 5.24
N ALA A 90 -6.08 0.94 4.32
CA ALA A 90 -6.59 1.31 3.01
C ALA A 90 -6.91 0.09 2.12
N ALA A 91 -6.06 -0.95 2.16
CA ALA A 91 -6.25 -2.18 1.39
C ALA A 91 -7.45 -2.99 1.91
N LEU A 92 -7.66 -3.02 3.22
CA LEU A 92 -8.85 -3.65 3.80
C LEU A 92 -10.11 -2.84 3.48
N TYR A 93 -10.05 -1.51 3.51
CA TYR A 93 -11.16 -0.65 3.11
C TYR A 93 -11.60 -0.95 1.67
N THR A 94 -10.66 -1.05 0.72
CA THR A 94 -10.98 -1.38 -0.68
C THR A 94 -11.35 -2.85 -0.87
N ALA A 95 -10.79 -3.78 -0.09
CA ALA A 95 -11.14 -5.20 -0.18
C ALA A 95 -12.58 -5.52 0.26
N ILE A 96 -13.21 -4.65 1.06
CA ILE A 96 -14.62 -4.81 1.47
C ILE A 96 -15.56 -4.70 0.25
N ASP A 97 -15.21 -3.92 -0.76
CA ASP A 97 -16.00 -3.80 -1.99
C ASP A 97 -16.01 -5.12 -2.79
N PHE A 98 -15.07 -6.03 -2.50
CA PHE A 98 -15.01 -7.38 -3.04
C PHE A 98 -15.60 -8.41 -2.06
N ALA A 99 -16.62 -8.06 -1.26
CA ALA A 99 -17.08 -8.79 -0.06
C ALA A 99 -17.17 -10.34 -0.17
N ASP A 100 -17.49 -10.90 -1.34
CA ASP A 100 -17.55 -12.36 -1.57
C ASP A 100 -16.16 -13.03 -1.69
N THR A 101 -15.11 -12.22 -1.61
CA THR A 101 -13.75 -12.53 -2.04
C THR A 101 -12.78 -12.41 -0.87
N TRP A 102 -12.92 -13.29 0.12
CA TRP A 102 -12.10 -13.29 1.35
C TRP A 102 -10.58 -13.25 1.09
N TRP A 103 -10.13 -13.79 -0.04
CA TRP A 103 -8.72 -13.79 -0.42
C TRP A 103 -8.18 -12.37 -0.66
N MET A 104 -9.01 -11.42 -1.07
CA MET A 104 -8.60 -10.01 -1.21
C MET A 104 -8.27 -9.39 0.14
N MET A 105 -9.01 -9.73 1.19
CA MET A 105 -8.70 -9.27 2.55
C MET A 105 -7.37 -9.87 3.04
N VAL A 106 -7.13 -11.15 2.74
CA VAL A 106 -5.85 -11.80 3.07
C VAL A 106 -4.69 -11.15 2.34
N LEU A 107 -4.82 -10.85 1.04
CA LEU A 107 -3.81 -10.14 0.27
C LEU A 107 -3.60 -8.71 0.78
N GLY A 108 -4.67 -7.99 1.12
CA GLY A 108 -4.62 -6.64 1.67
C GLY A 108 -3.84 -6.52 2.98
N VAL A 109 -3.67 -7.64 3.70
CA VAL A 109 -2.80 -7.71 4.89
C VAL A 109 -1.42 -8.25 4.54
N THR A 110 -1.36 -9.42 3.91
CA THR A 110 -0.11 -10.16 3.69
C THR A 110 0.85 -9.46 2.74
N VAL A 111 0.34 -8.79 1.70
CA VAL A 111 1.17 -8.11 0.70
C VAL A 111 1.87 -6.88 1.30
N PRO A 112 1.18 -5.95 1.99
CA PRO A 112 1.84 -4.87 2.72
C PRO A 112 2.82 -5.38 3.79
N LEU A 113 2.48 -6.46 4.52
CA LEU A 113 3.39 -7.04 5.52
C LEU A 113 4.69 -7.56 4.89
N ALA A 114 4.61 -8.26 3.77
CA ALA A 114 5.79 -8.70 3.03
C ALA A 114 6.60 -7.51 2.52
N ALA A 115 5.92 -6.48 2.01
CA ALA A 115 6.54 -5.27 1.48
C ALA A 115 7.32 -4.48 2.56
N VAL A 116 6.72 -4.24 3.73
CA VAL A 116 7.41 -3.52 4.82
C VAL A 116 8.58 -4.32 5.38
N TRP A 117 8.45 -5.64 5.48
CA TRP A 117 9.55 -6.50 5.91
C TRP A 117 10.74 -6.45 4.94
N LEU A 118 10.47 -6.43 3.63
CA LEU A 118 11.51 -6.22 2.61
C LEU A 118 12.10 -4.81 2.70
N ALA A 119 11.27 -3.79 2.92
CA ALA A 119 11.70 -2.40 3.06
C ALA A 119 12.66 -2.23 4.26
N GLN A 120 12.43 -2.93 5.36
CA GLN A 120 13.33 -2.93 6.53
C GLN A 120 14.72 -3.44 6.18
N ARG A 121 14.78 -4.56 5.48
CA ARG A 121 16.06 -5.16 5.03
C ARG A 121 16.78 -4.24 4.05
N ALA A 122 16.04 -3.64 3.12
CA ALA A 122 16.60 -2.69 2.17
C ALA A 122 17.12 -1.42 2.87
N ALA A 123 16.43 -0.94 3.91
CA ALA A 123 16.85 0.22 4.68
C ALA A 123 18.12 -0.05 5.52
N SER A 124 18.33 -1.29 5.98
CA SER A 124 19.52 -1.67 6.76
C SER A 124 20.77 -1.86 5.90
N ILE A 125 20.64 -2.38 4.67
CA ILE A 125 21.79 -2.65 3.78
C ILE A 125 22.56 -1.37 3.40
N ILE A 126 21.87 -0.22 3.29
CA ILE A 126 22.46 1.06 2.85
C ILE A 126 22.96 1.90 4.06
N ALA A 127 22.92 1.34 5.27
CA ALA A 127 23.37 2.02 6.49
C ALA A 127 24.79 1.59 6.93
N GLU A 128 25.36 0.57 6.29
CA GLU A 128 26.79 0.19 6.36
C GLU A 128 27.59 0.93 5.29
#